data_AF-G7WJU9-F1
#
_entry.id   AF-G7WJU9-F1
#
_cell.length_a   1.000
_cell.length_b   1.000
_cell.length_c   1.000
_cell.angle_alpha   90.00
_cell.angle_beta   90.00
_cell.angle_gamma   90.00
#
_symmetry.space_group_name_H-M   'P 1'
#
loop_
_entity.id
_entity.type
_entity.pdbx_description
1 polymer ?
#
loop_
_entity_poly.entity_id
_entity_poly.type
_entity_poly.pdbx_seq_one_letter_code
_entity_poly.pdbx_strand_id
1 'polypeptide(L)'
;MNMDGNITKEIELLLKGSGLSEGVVSTIQQWLDAGFRSKGRYGWAQLTLITCDSTGGVLEEGLPGAVAMELYALAADILDDIQDQDNNSLPWRKVPPAQAINLATCILVLSYQALSVLSNPRYFEEVSKVLNQIGLQACDGQFNEFLNDSKDKITFVEYFEVINKKSAGLMAGACKIGAILGGAEQTLVSELEQFGTCLGIMSQIKNDLDDFLNLETKSDFVKGRKTLPFVYLLNVLNEIEAEELKYLSTLASKGLAEFGPHEKEQLRELVVNEGTVHYCSAIHEMYKQRALDILKGMPIPEKRKEKLIQLVG
;
A
#
# COMPACT_ATOMS: atom_id res chain seq x y z
N MET A 1 -0.18 -21.75 12.42
CA MET A 1 0.94 -21.06 13.11
C MET A 1 0.44 -19.70 13.56
N ASN A 2 0.63 -19.32 14.83
CA ASN A 2 0.20 -18.00 15.32
C ASN A 2 1.19 -16.93 14.83
N MET A 3 1.03 -16.44 13.59
CA MET A 3 1.94 -15.43 13.01
C MET A 3 1.90 -14.12 13.81
N ASP A 4 0.70 -13.63 14.15
CA ASP A 4 0.54 -12.37 14.88
C ASP A 4 1.22 -12.37 16.25
N GLY A 5 1.13 -13.48 16.99
CA GLY A 5 1.82 -13.61 18.28
C GLY A 5 3.34 -13.55 18.15
N ASN A 6 3.91 -14.13 17.09
CA ASN A 6 5.34 -14.08 16.84
C ASN A 6 5.80 -12.70 16.38
N ILE A 7 5.05 -12.04 15.48
CA ILE A 7 5.33 -10.68 15.03
C ILE A 7 5.25 -9.70 16.21
N THR A 8 4.20 -9.80 17.05
CA THR A 8 4.05 -8.97 18.26
C THR A 8 5.27 -9.11 19.17
N LYS A 9 5.67 -10.35 19.47
CA LYS A 9 6.81 -10.62 20.33
C LYS A 9 8.12 -10.06 19.76
N GLU A 10 8.33 -10.18 18.46
CA GLU A 10 9.55 -9.67 17.80
C GLU A 10 9.60 -8.13 17.85
N ILE A 11 8.48 -7.46 17.59
CA ILE A 11 8.37 -5.99 17.73
C ILE A 11 8.61 -5.55 19.18
N GLU A 12 8.04 -6.24 20.17
CA GLU A 12 8.25 -5.93 21.59
C GLU A 12 9.72 -6.08 22.01
N LEU A 13 10.41 -7.11 21.52
CA LEU A 13 11.84 -7.32 21.76
C LEU A 13 12.68 -6.20 21.12
N LEU A 14 12.39 -5.84 19.87
CA LEU A 14 13.04 -4.74 19.16
C LEU A 14 12.86 -3.41 19.92
N LEU A 15 11.64 -3.09 20.33
CA LEU A 15 11.34 -1.86 21.06
C LEU A 15 12.02 -1.82 22.43
N LYS A 16 12.02 -2.92 23.19
CA LYS A 16 12.78 -3.01 24.46
C LYS A 16 14.29 -2.86 24.27
N GLY A 17 14.82 -3.41 23.17
CA GLY A 17 16.24 -3.34 22.84
C GLY A 17 16.70 -2.01 22.23
N SER A 18 15.77 -1.11 21.87
CA SER A 18 16.06 0.14 21.15
C SER A 18 16.72 1.24 21.99
N GLY A 19 16.59 1.17 23.32
CA GLY A 19 17.02 2.25 24.23
C GLY A 19 16.13 3.51 24.19
N LEU A 20 14.98 3.45 23.51
CA LEU A 20 13.99 4.53 23.50
C LEU A 20 13.31 4.68 24.87
N SER A 21 12.80 5.88 25.14
CA SER A 21 12.05 6.14 26.37
C SER A 21 10.70 5.40 26.37
N GLU A 22 10.19 5.09 27.56
CA GLU A 22 8.91 4.38 27.73
C GLU A 22 7.73 5.11 27.04
N GLY A 23 7.74 6.45 27.05
CA GLY A 23 6.75 7.26 26.36
C GLY A 23 6.79 7.09 24.83
N VAL A 24 7.98 6.98 24.24
CA VAL A 24 8.12 6.73 22.79
C VAL A 24 7.68 5.31 22.45
N VAL A 25 8.13 4.31 23.22
CA VAL A 25 7.78 2.89 23.01
C VAL A 25 6.27 2.69 23.08
N SER A 26 5.61 3.20 24.12
CA SER A 26 4.16 3.08 24.29
C SER A 26 3.38 3.79 23.18
N THR A 27 3.85 4.94 22.70
CA THR A 27 3.23 5.65 21.58
C THR A 27 3.33 4.85 20.27
N ILE A 28 4.50 4.28 19.97
CA ILE A 28 4.70 3.44 18.78
C ILE A 28 3.80 2.21 18.83
N GLN A 29 3.69 1.55 19.99
CA GLN A 29 2.78 0.41 20.18
C GLN A 29 1.33 0.79 19.93
N GLN A 30 0.89 1.94 20.47
CA GLN A 30 -0.46 2.45 20.23
C GLN A 30 -0.72 2.74 18.74
N TRP A 31 0.28 3.22 18.00
CA TRP A 31 0.14 3.56 16.58
C TRP A 31 0.14 2.31 15.71
N LEU A 32 0.99 1.33 16.00
CA LEU A 32 0.86 -0.01 15.43
C LEU A 32 -0.57 -0.52 15.65
N ASP A 33 -1.07 -0.39 16.89
CA ASP A 33 -2.41 -0.87 17.23
C ASP A 33 -3.56 -0.17 16.50
N ALA A 34 -3.36 1.08 16.10
CA ALA A 34 -4.35 1.86 15.38
C ALA A 34 -4.21 1.75 13.85
N GLY A 35 -3.05 1.38 13.34
CA GLY A 35 -2.82 1.13 11.91
C GLY A 35 -3.59 -0.08 11.38
N PHE A 36 -4.18 -0.88 12.27
CA PHE A 36 -5.01 -2.01 11.90
C PHE A 36 -6.30 -1.55 11.20
N ARG A 37 -6.31 -1.67 9.87
CA ARG A 37 -7.55 -1.66 9.09
C ARG A 37 -8.24 -3.04 9.20
N SER A 38 -9.46 -3.15 8.66
CA SER A 38 -10.33 -4.35 8.69
C SER A 38 -9.74 -5.67 8.15
N LYS A 39 -8.45 -5.72 7.75
CA LYS A 39 -7.79 -6.84 7.08
C LYS A 39 -6.78 -7.62 7.96
N GLY A 40 -6.60 -7.26 9.23
CA GLY A 40 -5.74 -8.00 10.17
C GLY A 40 -4.67 -7.13 10.85
N ARG A 41 -3.97 -7.71 11.85
CA ARG A 41 -3.04 -6.97 12.71
C ARG A 41 -1.74 -6.56 12.00
N TYR A 42 -1.11 -7.44 11.23
CA TYR A 42 0.20 -7.14 10.63
C TYR A 42 0.25 -7.55 9.16
N GLY A 43 -0.51 -6.85 8.31
CA GLY A 43 -0.74 -7.26 6.92
C GLY A 43 0.55 -7.39 6.10
N TRP A 44 1.51 -6.49 6.29
CA TRP A 44 2.76 -6.47 5.55
C TRP A 44 3.73 -7.55 6.05
N ALA A 45 3.84 -7.72 7.37
CA ALA A 45 4.60 -8.82 7.94
C ALA A 45 4.01 -10.18 7.55
N GLN A 46 2.68 -10.34 7.59
CA GLN A 46 2.02 -11.58 7.19
C GLN A 46 2.27 -11.90 5.71
N LEU A 47 2.15 -10.92 4.81
CA LEU A 47 2.46 -11.12 3.39
C LEU A 47 3.90 -11.60 3.20
N THR A 48 4.85 -10.98 3.91
CA THR A 48 6.27 -11.34 3.88
C THR A 48 6.49 -12.76 4.38
N LEU A 49 5.89 -13.13 5.52
CA LEU A 49 6.01 -14.47 6.12
C LEU A 49 5.31 -15.56 5.31
N ILE A 50 4.14 -15.28 4.75
CA ILE A 50 3.43 -16.21 3.85
C ILE A 50 4.30 -16.50 2.64
N THR A 51 4.95 -15.48 2.09
CA THR A 51 5.84 -15.65 0.94
C THR A 51 7.09 -16.46 1.32
N CYS A 52 7.72 -16.17 2.46
CA CYS A 52 8.85 -16.94 2.99
C CYS A 52 8.50 -18.43 3.22
N ASP A 53 7.36 -18.71 3.87
CA ASP A 53 6.84 -20.06 4.09
C ASP A 53 6.58 -20.79 2.77
N SER A 54 6.06 -20.08 1.75
CA SER A 54 5.75 -20.66 0.45
C SER A 54 6.99 -21.19 -0.29
N THR A 55 8.15 -20.55 -0.11
CA THR A 55 9.42 -20.99 -0.72
C THR A 55 10.15 -22.02 0.13
N GLY A 56 9.65 -22.34 1.33
CA GLY A 56 10.23 -23.32 2.24
C GLY A 56 11.11 -22.75 3.34
N GLY A 57 11.11 -21.43 3.52
CA GLY A 57 11.77 -20.77 4.63
C GLY A 57 11.17 -21.12 5.99
N VAL A 58 11.96 -20.88 7.04
CA VAL A 58 11.51 -21.02 8.43
C VAL A 58 11.11 -19.66 9.00
N LEU A 59 10.18 -19.68 9.94
CA LEU A 59 9.61 -18.47 10.53
C LEU A 59 10.69 -17.56 11.14
N GLU A 60 11.65 -18.16 11.84
CA GLU A 60 12.71 -17.47 12.56
C GLU A 60 13.62 -16.64 11.62
N GLU A 61 13.85 -17.12 10.40
CA GLU A 61 14.63 -16.37 9.39
C GLU A 61 13.79 -15.27 8.73
N GLY A 62 12.48 -15.49 8.56
CA GLY A 62 11.56 -14.52 7.96
C GLY A 62 11.17 -13.36 8.87
N LEU A 63 11.12 -13.58 10.18
CA LEU A 63 10.60 -12.62 11.16
C LEU A 63 11.27 -11.24 11.13
N PRO A 64 12.62 -11.13 11.14
CA PRO A 64 13.28 -9.82 11.12
C PRO A 64 12.90 -8.97 9.90
N GLY A 65 12.86 -9.58 8.72
CA GLY A 65 12.46 -8.89 7.49
C GLY A 65 10.97 -8.56 7.43
N ALA A 66 10.12 -9.44 7.98
CA ALA A 66 8.69 -9.18 8.09
C ALA A 66 8.38 -7.99 9.03
N VAL A 67 9.06 -7.92 10.18
CA VAL A 67 8.96 -6.78 11.11
C VAL A 67 9.52 -5.51 10.49
N ALA A 68 10.66 -5.59 9.79
CA ALA A 68 11.20 -4.46 9.05
C ALA A 68 10.18 -3.91 8.05
N MET A 69 9.56 -4.78 7.24
CA MET A 69 8.57 -4.38 6.25
C MET A 69 7.33 -3.74 6.88
N GLU A 70 6.84 -4.28 8.00
CA GLU A 70 5.67 -3.72 8.72
C GLU A 70 5.96 -2.33 9.30
N LEU A 71 7.10 -2.16 9.97
CA LEU A 71 7.49 -0.85 10.51
C LEU A 71 7.75 0.16 9.39
N TYR A 72 8.37 -0.28 8.30
CA TYR A 72 8.59 0.55 7.12
C TYR A 72 7.26 1.06 6.55
N ALA A 73 6.30 0.16 6.34
CA ALA A 73 5.00 0.50 5.80
C ALA A 73 4.22 1.44 6.73
N LEU A 74 4.24 1.19 8.05
CA LEU A 74 3.62 2.10 9.02
C LEU A 74 4.23 3.50 8.97
N ALA A 75 5.57 3.61 8.88
CA ALA A 75 6.23 4.91 8.76
C ALA A 75 5.81 5.64 7.46
N ALA A 76 5.71 4.91 6.34
CA ALA A 76 5.25 5.45 5.07
C ALA A 76 3.79 5.95 5.18
N ASP A 77 2.88 5.15 5.73
CA ASP A 77 1.47 5.52 5.91
C ASP A 77 1.32 6.77 6.80
N ILE A 78 2.07 6.88 7.90
CA ILE A 78 2.03 8.06 8.77
C ILE A 78 2.48 9.31 8.02
N LEU A 79 3.57 9.21 7.23
CA LEU A 79 4.09 10.35 6.46
C LEU A 79 3.11 10.74 5.34
N ASP A 80 2.54 9.77 4.65
CA ASP A 80 1.55 9.97 3.59
C ASP A 80 0.31 10.68 4.15
N ASP A 81 -0.27 10.17 5.25
CA ASP A 81 -1.43 10.79 5.90
C ASP A 81 -1.17 12.25 6.34
N ILE A 82 0.09 12.58 6.69
CA ILE A 82 0.49 13.95 7.03
C ILE A 82 0.53 14.84 5.80
N GLN A 83 1.15 14.37 4.71
CA GLN A 83 1.26 15.08 3.45
C GLN A 83 -0.13 15.30 2.82
N ASP A 84 -0.97 14.28 2.92
CA ASP A 84 -2.29 14.20 2.29
C ASP A 84 -3.42 14.79 3.13
N GLN A 85 -3.12 15.11 4.39
CA GLN A 85 -4.04 15.69 5.36
C GLN A 85 -5.33 14.87 5.60
N ASP A 86 -5.26 13.55 5.46
CA ASP A 86 -6.38 12.65 5.70
C ASP A 86 -6.23 11.86 7.00
N ASN A 87 -7.10 10.86 7.15
CA ASN A 87 -7.10 9.92 8.26
C ASN A 87 -7.07 10.59 9.66
N ASN A 88 -7.69 11.78 9.79
CA ASN A 88 -7.68 12.61 11.01
C ASN A 88 -8.21 11.91 12.28
N SER A 89 -8.85 10.74 12.15
CA SER A 89 -9.26 9.89 13.28
C SER A 89 -8.12 9.06 13.87
N LEU A 90 -7.04 8.81 13.12
CA LEU A 90 -5.88 8.01 13.53
C LEU A 90 -5.02 8.77 14.55
N PRO A 91 -4.35 8.07 15.48
CA PRO A 91 -3.67 8.71 16.61
C PRO A 91 -2.51 9.61 16.19
N TRP A 92 -1.76 9.28 15.14
CA TRP A 92 -0.69 10.14 14.62
C TRP A 92 -1.21 11.44 13.99
N ARG A 93 -2.50 11.49 13.60
CA ARG A 93 -3.15 12.71 13.12
C ARG A 93 -3.78 13.55 14.24
N LYS A 94 -3.77 13.07 15.49
CA LYS A 94 -4.25 13.79 16.68
C LYS A 94 -3.15 14.51 17.46
N VAL A 95 -1.90 14.36 17.04
CA VAL A 95 -0.73 15.06 17.61
C VAL A 95 -0.23 16.14 16.65
N PRO A 96 0.58 17.11 17.11
CA PRO A 96 1.21 18.08 16.22
C PRO A 96 2.01 17.41 15.10
N PRO A 97 1.95 17.90 13.84
CA PRO A 97 2.65 17.27 12.71
C PRO A 97 4.15 17.04 12.94
N ALA A 98 4.83 17.98 13.62
CA ALA A 98 6.24 17.82 13.96
C ALA A 98 6.52 16.60 14.85
N GLN A 99 5.62 16.26 15.78
CA GLN A 99 5.74 15.06 16.61
C GLN A 99 5.51 13.79 15.78
N ALA A 100 4.49 13.83 14.90
CA ALA A 100 4.17 12.70 14.03
C ALA A 100 5.30 12.40 13.04
N ILE A 101 5.89 13.41 12.41
CA ILE A 101 7.06 13.28 11.53
C ILE A 101 8.25 12.69 12.29
N ASN A 102 8.54 13.17 13.50
CA ASN A 102 9.66 12.65 14.29
C ASN A 102 9.46 11.17 14.67
N LEU A 103 8.25 10.78 15.07
CA LEU A 103 7.95 9.39 15.40
C LEU A 103 7.93 8.48 14.15
N ALA A 104 7.38 8.93 13.02
CA ALA A 104 7.47 8.19 11.77
C ALA A 104 8.95 7.96 11.34
N THR A 105 9.79 8.99 11.49
CA THR A 105 11.24 8.87 11.26
C THR A 105 11.88 7.86 12.21
N CYS A 106 11.50 7.85 13.49
CA CYS A 106 11.97 6.87 14.46
C CYS A 106 11.55 5.44 14.08
N ILE A 107 10.29 5.24 13.68
CA ILE A 107 9.76 3.94 13.22
C ILE A 107 10.50 3.47 11.96
N LEU A 108 10.79 4.38 11.02
CA LEU A 108 11.59 4.08 9.85
C LEU A 108 13.00 3.60 10.24
N VAL A 109 13.66 4.24 11.20
CA VAL A 109 14.98 3.77 11.71
C VAL A 109 14.86 2.40 12.38
N LEU A 110 13.79 2.17 13.15
CA LEU A 110 13.51 0.86 13.76
C LEU A 110 13.33 -0.24 12.70
N SER A 111 12.77 0.08 11.53
CA SER A 111 12.66 -0.89 10.42
C SER A 111 14.04 -1.42 9.97
N TYR A 112 15.04 -0.55 9.86
CA TYR A 112 16.41 -0.96 9.54
C TYR A 112 17.09 -1.65 10.72
N GLN A 113 16.80 -1.25 11.96
CA GLN A 113 17.29 -1.95 13.14
C GLN A 113 16.75 -3.38 13.19
N ALA A 114 15.51 -3.63 12.78
CA ALA A 114 14.95 -4.97 12.67
C ALA A 114 15.74 -5.85 11.68
N LEU A 115 16.30 -5.28 10.61
CA LEU A 115 17.16 -6.06 9.70
C LEU A 115 18.50 -6.45 10.34
N SER A 116 19.01 -5.66 11.28
CA SER A 116 20.35 -5.88 11.87
C SER A 116 20.48 -7.18 12.68
N VAL A 117 19.36 -7.83 13.04
CA VAL A 117 19.35 -9.12 13.73
C VAL A 117 19.39 -10.31 12.79
N LEU A 118 19.35 -10.10 11.46
CA LEU A 118 19.52 -11.17 10.48
C LEU A 118 20.92 -11.79 10.63
N SER A 119 20.94 -13.10 10.92
CA SER A 119 22.19 -13.84 11.16
C SER A 119 23.01 -14.09 9.90
N ASN A 120 22.36 -14.11 8.73
CA ASN A 120 23.00 -14.31 7.44
C ASN A 120 23.34 -12.95 6.78
N PRO A 121 24.64 -12.60 6.63
CA PRO A 121 25.05 -11.33 6.03
C PRO A 121 24.53 -11.13 4.61
N ARG A 122 24.36 -12.21 3.83
CA ARG A 122 23.82 -12.16 2.48
C ARG A 122 22.35 -11.71 2.49
N TYR A 123 21.54 -12.29 3.39
CA TYR A 123 20.14 -11.88 3.54
C TYR A 123 20.01 -10.44 4.01
N PHE A 124 20.84 -10.02 4.96
CA PHE A 124 20.89 -8.62 5.39
C PHE A 124 21.16 -7.68 4.21
N GLU A 125 22.16 -7.98 3.38
CA GLU A 125 22.50 -7.16 2.22
C GLU A 125 21.38 -7.12 1.18
N GLU A 126 20.85 -8.28 0.79
CA GLU A 126 19.80 -8.38 -0.24
C GLU A 126 18.49 -7.72 0.21
N VAL A 127 18.03 -7.98 1.44
CA VAL A 127 16.81 -7.38 1.98
C VAL A 127 16.97 -5.88 2.18
N SER A 128 18.13 -5.41 2.65
CA SER A 128 18.39 -3.96 2.77
C SER A 128 18.37 -3.27 1.41
N LYS A 129 18.91 -3.91 0.35
CA LYS A 129 18.82 -3.38 -1.01
C LYS A 129 17.38 -3.25 -1.49
N VAL A 130 16.54 -4.27 -1.23
CA VAL A 130 15.12 -4.21 -1.58
C VAL A 130 14.41 -3.09 -0.81
N LEU A 131 14.60 -3.00 0.51
CA LEU A 131 13.96 -1.97 1.34
C LEU A 131 14.36 -0.54 0.92
N ASN A 132 15.64 -0.33 0.60
CA ASN A 132 16.12 0.94 0.08
C ASN A 132 15.51 1.26 -1.30
N GLN A 133 15.43 0.27 -2.19
CA GLN A 133 14.89 0.47 -3.53
C GLN A 133 13.40 0.83 -3.48
N ILE A 134 12.60 0.10 -2.70
CA ILE A 134 11.17 0.43 -2.56
C ILE A 134 10.98 1.81 -1.94
N GLY A 135 11.87 2.25 -1.04
CA GLY A 135 11.76 3.57 -0.46
C GLY A 135 12.09 4.72 -1.41
N LEU A 136 13.13 4.55 -2.22
CA LEU A 136 13.43 5.50 -3.29
C LEU A 136 12.28 5.58 -4.30
N GLN A 137 11.72 4.43 -4.68
CA GLN A 137 10.57 4.36 -5.57
C GLN A 137 9.34 5.02 -4.95
N ALA A 138 9.01 4.74 -3.69
CA ALA A 138 7.85 5.33 -3.01
C ALA A 138 7.96 6.86 -2.94
N CYS A 139 9.13 7.40 -2.60
CA CYS A 139 9.37 8.85 -2.60
C CYS A 139 9.20 9.47 -4.00
N ASP A 140 9.75 8.84 -5.03
CA ASP A 140 9.59 9.29 -6.43
C ASP A 140 8.12 9.17 -6.89
N GLY A 141 7.43 8.10 -6.51
CA GLY A 141 6.00 7.90 -6.74
C GLY A 141 5.15 8.99 -6.12
N GLN A 142 5.40 9.32 -4.83
CA GLN A 142 4.70 10.38 -4.11
C GLN A 142 4.92 11.75 -4.76
N PHE A 143 6.16 12.05 -5.14
CA PHE A 143 6.48 13.29 -5.82
C PHE A 143 5.74 13.42 -7.17
N ASN A 144 5.73 12.35 -7.96
CA ASN A 144 5.02 12.34 -9.25
C ASN A 144 3.49 12.39 -9.07
N GLU A 145 2.94 11.83 -8.00
CA GLU A 145 1.52 11.96 -7.65
C GLU A 145 1.14 13.43 -7.44
N PHE A 146 1.91 14.20 -6.65
CA PHE A 146 1.67 15.63 -6.47
C PHE A 146 1.74 16.41 -7.80
N LEU A 147 2.68 16.06 -8.68
CA LEU A 147 2.75 16.67 -10.01
C LEU A 147 1.53 16.33 -10.86
N ASN A 148 1.06 15.07 -10.81
CA ASN A 148 -0.08 14.60 -11.58
C ASN A 148 -1.40 15.23 -11.10
N ASP A 149 -1.57 15.41 -9.80
CA ASP A 149 -2.76 16.06 -9.23
C ASP A 149 -2.89 17.53 -9.68
N SER A 150 -1.77 18.18 -10.01
CA SER A 150 -1.76 19.54 -10.55
C SER A 150 -2.11 19.64 -12.05
N LYS A 151 -2.15 18.51 -12.78
CA LYS A 151 -2.46 18.48 -14.22
C LYS A 151 -3.97 18.42 -14.45
N ASP A 152 -4.44 19.04 -15.53
CA ASP A 152 -5.85 18.96 -15.95
C ASP A 152 -6.25 17.53 -16.32
N LYS A 153 -5.33 16.79 -16.94
CA LYS A 153 -5.52 15.42 -17.40
C LYS A 153 -4.20 14.67 -17.36
N ILE A 154 -4.26 13.40 -16.98
CA ILE A 154 -3.13 12.47 -17.08
C ILE A 154 -3.51 11.25 -17.91
N THR A 155 -2.51 10.58 -18.45
CA THR A 155 -2.63 9.32 -19.17
C THR A 155 -2.73 8.14 -18.21
N PHE A 156 -3.23 7.00 -18.69
CA PHE A 156 -3.18 5.75 -17.93
C PHE A 156 -1.74 5.34 -17.60
N VAL A 157 -0.77 5.63 -18.48
CA VAL A 157 0.65 5.33 -18.24
C VAL A 157 1.15 6.07 -17.00
N GLU A 158 0.89 7.38 -16.91
CA GLU A 158 1.28 8.20 -15.75
C GLU A 158 0.61 7.71 -14.46
N TYR A 159 -0.67 7.30 -14.51
CA TYR A 159 -1.35 6.67 -13.37
C TYR A 159 -0.65 5.37 -12.94
N PHE A 160 -0.41 4.45 -13.88
CA PHE A 160 0.22 3.17 -13.58
C PHE A 160 1.65 3.32 -13.08
N GLU A 161 2.41 4.31 -13.57
CA GLU A 161 3.75 4.62 -13.07
C GLU A 161 3.76 5.01 -11.59
N VAL A 162 2.80 5.81 -11.13
CA VAL A 162 2.69 6.20 -9.71
C VAL A 162 2.36 4.99 -8.85
N ILE A 163 1.30 4.22 -9.19
CA ILE A 163 0.88 3.10 -8.33
C ILE A 163 1.92 1.96 -8.31
N ASN A 164 2.67 1.78 -9.40
CA ASN A 164 3.79 0.82 -9.47
C ASN A 164 4.91 1.18 -8.50
N LYS A 165 5.12 2.47 -8.24
CA LYS A 165 6.16 2.98 -7.34
C LYS A 165 5.71 3.11 -5.88
N LYS A 166 4.40 3.29 -5.64
CA LYS A 166 3.78 3.32 -4.31
C LYS A 166 3.29 1.92 -3.93
N SER A 167 1.98 1.70 -3.97
CA SER A 167 1.28 0.54 -3.41
C SER A 167 1.75 -0.80 -3.98
N ALA A 168 1.91 -0.91 -5.30
CA ALA A 168 2.36 -2.15 -5.92
C ALA A 168 3.86 -2.40 -5.72
N GLY A 169 4.67 -1.34 -5.60
CA GLY A 169 6.07 -1.44 -5.24
C GLY A 169 6.27 -1.99 -3.83
N LEU A 170 5.48 -1.54 -2.86
CA LEU A 170 5.53 -2.06 -1.49
C LEU A 170 5.12 -3.55 -1.41
N MET A 171 4.03 -3.97 -2.07
CA MET A 171 3.62 -5.39 -2.07
C MET A 171 4.61 -6.29 -2.82
N ALA A 172 5.16 -5.82 -3.93
CA ALA A 172 6.25 -6.49 -4.64
C ALA A 172 7.48 -6.65 -3.74
N GLY A 173 7.87 -5.59 -3.03
CA GLY A 173 8.95 -5.60 -2.05
C GLY A 173 8.74 -6.61 -0.93
N ALA A 174 7.57 -6.63 -0.31
CA ALA A 174 7.23 -7.58 0.75
C ALA A 174 7.33 -9.05 0.28
N CYS A 175 6.79 -9.35 -0.91
CA CYS A 175 6.91 -10.70 -1.50
C CYS A 175 8.37 -11.04 -1.82
N LYS A 176 9.13 -10.10 -2.39
CA LYS A 176 10.54 -10.27 -2.71
C LYS A 176 11.40 -10.52 -1.48
N ILE A 177 11.20 -9.75 -0.41
CA ILE A 177 11.86 -9.94 0.89
C ILE A 177 11.54 -11.33 1.45
N GLY A 178 10.27 -11.73 1.43
CA GLY A 178 9.86 -13.07 1.86
C GLY A 178 10.55 -14.17 1.06
N ALA A 179 10.60 -14.04 -0.27
CA ALA A 179 11.24 -15.02 -1.14
C ALA A 179 12.75 -15.14 -0.89
N ILE A 180 13.44 -14.02 -0.69
CA ILE A 180 14.88 -13.98 -0.35
C ILE A 180 15.12 -14.70 0.97
N LEU A 181 14.35 -14.36 2.01
CA LEU A 181 14.50 -14.95 3.35
C LEU A 181 14.12 -16.42 3.39
N GLY A 182 13.24 -16.85 2.49
CA GLY A 182 12.91 -18.27 2.33
C GLY A 182 13.86 -19.03 1.40
N GLY A 183 15.01 -18.44 1.03
CA GLY A 183 16.08 -19.10 0.29
C GLY A 183 15.75 -19.42 -1.16
N ALA A 184 14.81 -18.69 -1.78
CA ALA A 184 14.43 -18.92 -3.16
C ALA A 184 15.54 -18.54 -4.15
N GLU A 185 15.61 -19.26 -5.27
CA GLU A 185 16.44 -18.89 -6.41
C GLU A 185 15.93 -17.60 -7.07
N GLN A 186 16.84 -16.86 -7.72
CA GLN A 186 16.55 -15.52 -8.26
C GLN A 186 15.36 -15.48 -9.23
N THR A 187 15.13 -16.56 -9.98
CA THR A 187 13.97 -16.68 -10.89
C THR A 187 12.67 -16.68 -10.11
N LEU A 188 12.57 -17.48 -9.04
CA LEU A 188 11.38 -17.56 -8.19
C LEU A 188 11.19 -16.27 -7.38
N VAL A 189 12.27 -15.63 -6.93
CA VAL A 189 12.21 -14.30 -6.30
C VAL A 189 11.56 -13.29 -7.25
N SER A 190 11.93 -13.29 -8.54
CA SER A 190 11.33 -12.40 -9.53
C SER A 190 9.86 -12.72 -9.83
N GLU A 191 9.48 -14.00 -9.88
CA GLU A 191 8.08 -14.40 -10.05
C GLU A 191 7.22 -13.95 -8.86
N LEU A 192 7.72 -14.06 -7.62
CA LEU A 192 7.04 -13.61 -6.41
C LEU A 192 6.97 -12.08 -6.30
N GLU A 193 8.00 -11.38 -6.77
CA GLU A 193 7.96 -9.92 -6.93
C GLU A 193 6.83 -9.50 -7.88
N GLN A 194 6.72 -10.13 -9.06
CA GLN A 194 5.65 -9.86 -10.02
C GLN A 194 4.26 -10.22 -9.49
N PHE A 195 4.16 -11.32 -8.74
CA PHE A 195 2.94 -11.67 -8.01
C PHE A 195 2.53 -10.56 -7.04
N GLY A 196 3.47 -10.07 -6.22
CA GLY A 196 3.24 -8.95 -5.31
C GLY A 196 2.83 -7.66 -6.02
N THR A 197 3.43 -7.36 -7.19
CA THR A 197 2.99 -6.23 -8.04
C THR A 197 1.52 -6.37 -8.43
N CYS A 198 1.07 -7.55 -8.82
CA CYS A 198 -0.34 -7.77 -9.20
C CYS A 198 -1.28 -7.54 -8.01
N LEU A 199 -0.93 -8.06 -6.83
CA LEU A 199 -1.71 -7.85 -5.60
C LEU A 199 -1.85 -6.35 -5.26
N GLY A 200 -0.76 -5.59 -5.37
CA GLY A 200 -0.79 -4.17 -5.03
C GLY A 200 -1.57 -3.33 -6.03
N ILE A 201 -1.52 -3.66 -7.32
CA ILE A 201 -2.37 -3.00 -8.33
C ILE A 201 -3.84 -3.32 -8.07
N MET A 202 -4.19 -4.58 -7.81
CA MET A 202 -5.57 -4.96 -7.48
C MET A 202 -6.08 -4.21 -6.25
N SER A 203 -5.28 -4.16 -5.18
CA SER A 203 -5.66 -3.46 -3.96
C SER A 203 -5.82 -1.95 -4.20
N GLN A 204 -4.96 -1.34 -5.00
CA GLN A 204 -5.06 0.09 -5.30
C GLN A 204 -6.32 0.40 -6.12
N ILE A 205 -6.61 -0.38 -7.17
CA ILE A 205 -7.82 -0.18 -7.99
C ILE A 205 -9.08 -0.29 -7.16
N LYS A 206 -9.11 -1.25 -6.23
CA LYS A 206 -10.24 -1.41 -5.30
C LYS A 206 -10.38 -0.18 -4.40
N ASN A 207 -9.29 0.27 -3.77
CA ASN A 207 -9.30 1.45 -2.90
C ASN A 207 -9.74 2.70 -3.68
N ASP A 208 -9.15 2.95 -4.85
CA ASP A 208 -9.50 4.07 -5.74
C ASP A 208 -11.00 4.09 -6.06
N LEU A 209 -11.57 2.92 -6.38
CA LEU A 209 -13.00 2.81 -6.70
C LEU A 209 -13.88 3.02 -5.47
N ASP A 210 -13.55 2.37 -4.35
CA ASP A 210 -14.30 2.49 -3.10
C ASP A 210 -14.30 3.95 -2.59
N ASP A 211 -13.14 4.62 -2.63
CA ASP A 211 -12.98 6.02 -2.21
C ASP A 211 -13.62 7.01 -3.18
N PHE A 212 -13.54 6.76 -4.49
CA PHE A 212 -14.20 7.59 -5.50
C PHE A 212 -15.73 7.53 -5.40
N LEU A 213 -16.31 6.37 -5.09
CA LEU A 213 -17.76 6.19 -4.95
C LEU A 213 -18.28 6.64 -3.58
N ASN A 214 -17.42 6.75 -2.58
CA ASN A 214 -17.77 7.26 -1.27
C ASN A 214 -17.83 8.79 -1.26
N LEU A 215 -18.92 9.35 -1.78
CA LEU A 215 -19.13 10.81 -1.90
C LEU A 215 -19.42 11.52 -0.56
N GLU A 216 -19.21 10.85 0.57
CA GLU A 216 -19.23 11.49 1.88
C GLU A 216 -17.88 12.20 2.16
N THR A 217 -17.85 13.07 3.17
CA THR A 217 -16.71 13.96 3.42
C THR A 217 -15.36 13.23 3.37
N LYS A 218 -14.43 13.74 2.54
CA LYS A 218 -13.02 13.30 2.36
C LYS A 218 -12.76 12.17 1.32
N SER A 219 -13.49 12.11 0.21
CA SER A 219 -13.09 11.25 -0.91
C SER A 219 -11.89 11.81 -1.69
N ASP A 220 -11.16 10.94 -2.37
CA ASP A 220 -10.11 11.33 -3.33
C ASP A 220 -10.64 12.28 -4.42
N PHE A 221 -11.91 12.14 -4.79
CA PHE A 221 -12.60 13.05 -5.69
C PHE A 221 -12.63 14.51 -5.18
N VAL A 222 -12.84 14.70 -3.86
CA VAL A 222 -12.82 16.03 -3.20
C VAL A 222 -11.44 16.68 -3.27
N LYS A 223 -10.37 15.87 -3.23
CA LYS A 223 -8.99 16.35 -3.34
C LYS A 223 -8.53 16.53 -4.79
N GLY A 224 -9.36 16.18 -5.78
CA GLY A 224 -8.98 16.20 -7.19
C GLY A 224 -7.93 15.16 -7.57
N ARG A 225 -7.77 14.12 -6.75
CA ARG A 225 -6.80 13.04 -6.96
C ARG A 225 -7.04 12.33 -8.28
N LYS A 226 -5.97 12.07 -9.01
CA LYS A 226 -6.04 11.34 -10.28
C LYS A 226 -6.10 9.81 -10.08
N THR A 227 -7.13 9.33 -9.37
CA THR A 227 -7.41 7.90 -9.20
C THR A 227 -7.87 7.26 -10.51
N LEU A 228 -7.85 5.92 -10.60
CA LEU A 228 -8.23 5.23 -11.85
C LEU A 228 -9.62 5.62 -12.38
N PRO A 229 -10.69 5.68 -11.56
CA PRO A 229 -12.00 6.13 -12.02
C PRO A 229 -11.97 7.54 -12.62
N PHE A 230 -11.24 8.47 -11.98
CA PHE A 230 -11.12 9.86 -12.42
C PHE A 230 -10.34 9.96 -13.74
N VAL A 231 -9.21 9.26 -13.84
CA VAL A 231 -8.37 9.21 -15.05
C VAL A 231 -9.13 8.57 -16.20
N TYR A 232 -9.87 7.49 -15.96
CA TYR A 232 -10.71 6.85 -16.97
C TYR A 232 -11.72 7.85 -17.54
N LEU A 233 -12.54 8.48 -16.68
CA LEU A 233 -13.55 9.45 -17.10
C LEU A 233 -12.94 10.60 -17.91
N LEU A 234 -11.85 11.21 -17.44
CA LEU A 234 -11.18 12.27 -18.20
C LEU A 234 -10.64 11.85 -19.58
N ASN A 235 -10.43 10.55 -19.80
CA ASN A 235 -9.94 10.01 -21.06
C ASN A 235 -11.04 9.56 -22.02
N VAL A 236 -12.25 9.27 -21.54
CA VAL A 236 -13.38 8.81 -22.39
C VAL A 236 -14.44 9.89 -22.64
N LEU A 237 -14.62 10.80 -21.68
CA LEU A 237 -15.59 11.89 -21.79
C LEU A 237 -15.22 12.87 -22.91
N ASN A 238 -16.26 13.47 -23.52
CA ASN A 238 -16.06 14.58 -24.43
C ASN A 238 -15.61 15.85 -23.67
N GLU A 239 -15.19 16.89 -24.39
CA GLU A 239 -14.63 18.10 -23.77
C GLU A 239 -15.60 18.78 -22.79
N ILE A 240 -16.90 18.82 -23.10
CA ILE A 240 -17.91 19.46 -22.24
C ILE A 240 -18.09 18.65 -20.95
N GLU A 241 -18.25 17.34 -21.05
CA GLU A 241 -18.43 16.46 -19.90
C GLU A 241 -17.17 16.37 -19.02
N ALA A 242 -15.98 16.42 -19.63
CA ALA A 242 -14.72 16.48 -18.89
C ALA A 242 -14.59 17.78 -18.09
N GLU A 243 -15.01 18.92 -18.63
CA GLU A 243 -15.07 20.17 -17.88
C GLU A 243 -16.13 20.12 -16.76
N GLU A 244 -17.28 19.47 -17.00
CA GLU A 244 -18.28 19.22 -15.96
C GLU A 244 -17.70 18.37 -14.81
N LEU A 245 -17.00 17.27 -15.11
CA LEU A 245 -16.35 16.44 -14.09
C LEU A 245 -15.34 17.22 -13.24
N LYS A 246 -14.50 18.05 -13.87
CA LYS A 246 -13.54 18.92 -13.16
C LYS A 246 -14.25 19.96 -12.29
N TYR A 247 -15.35 20.53 -12.80
CA TYR A 247 -16.16 21.47 -12.05
C TYR A 247 -16.78 20.79 -10.81
N LEU A 248 -17.34 19.58 -10.95
CA LEU A 248 -17.87 18.80 -9.83
C LEU A 248 -16.79 18.51 -8.78
N SER A 249 -15.56 18.16 -9.19
CA SER A 249 -14.43 17.97 -8.25
C SER A 249 -14.06 19.27 -7.53
N THR A 250 -14.09 20.41 -8.24
CA THR A 250 -13.86 21.73 -7.64
C THR A 250 -14.94 22.08 -6.62
N LEU A 251 -16.22 21.81 -6.90
CA LEU A 251 -17.30 21.98 -5.94
C LEU A 251 -17.12 21.07 -4.72
N ALA A 252 -16.74 19.81 -4.94
CA ALA A 252 -16.48 18.84 -3.88
C ALA A 252 -15.41 19.36 -2.90
N SER A 253 -14.33 19.97 -3.40
CA SER A 253 -13.26 20.59 -2.58
C SER A 253 -13.74 21.73 -1.67
N LYS A 254 -14.84 22.42 -2.03
CA LYS A 254 -15.43 23.51 -1.23
C LYS A 254 -16.38 23.00 -0.15
N GLY A 255 -16.69 21.71 -0.13
CA GLY A 255 -17.48 21.03 0.88
C GLY A 255 -18.96 20.90 0.53
N LEU A 256 -19.71 20.24 1.44
CA LEU A 256 -21.10 19.79 1.22
C LEU A 256 -22.11 20.90 0.89
N ALA A 257 -21.80 22.17 1.20
CA ALA A 257 -22.66 23.29 0.83
C ALA A 257 -22.69 23.53 -0.69
N GLU A 258 -21.58 23.24 -1.37
CA GLU A 258 -21.39 23.42 -2.80
C GLU A 258 -21.48 22.08 -3.56
N PHE A 259 -21.29 20.95 -2.88
CA PHE A 259 -21.40 19.60 -3.43
C PHE A 259 -22.51 18.80 -2.73
N GLY A 260 -23.74 19.13 -3.10
CA GLY A 260 -24.96 18.60 -2.51
C GLY A 260 -25.49 17.36 -3.24
N PRO A 261 -26.74 16.97 -2.94
CA PRO A 261 -27.37 15.81 -3.58
C PRO A 261 -27.44 15.91 -5.10
N HIS A 262 -27.55 17.12 -5.66
CA HIS A 262 -27.64 17.31 -7.11
C HIS A 262 -26.31 17.02 -7.79
N GLU A 263 -25.22 17.60 -7.31
CA GLU A 263 -23.87 17.40 -7.86
C GLU A 263 -23.41 15.94 -7.69
N LYS A 264 -23.78 15.31 -6.56
CA LYS A 264 -23.56 13.88 -6.33
C LYS A 264 -24.29 13.02 -7.36
N GLU A 265 -25.51 13.39 -7.75
CA GLU A 265 -26.27 12.65 -8.76
C GLU A 265 -25.68 12.83 -10.16
N GLN A 266 -25.27 14.04 -10.53
CA GLN A 266 -24.57 14.29 -11.80
C GLN A 266 -23.30 13.42 -11.93
N LEU A 267 -22.50 13.35 -10.85
CA LEU A 267 -21.32 12.48 -10.84
C LEU A 267 -21.70 10.99 -10.98
N ARG A 268 -22.78 10.55 -10.32
CA ARG A 268 -23.27 9.16 -10.44
C ARG A 268 -23.72 8.86 -11.87
N GLU A 269 -24.42 9.77 -12.52
CA GLU A 269 -24.85 9.62 -13.92
C GLU A 269 -23.64 9.46 -14.85
N LEU A 270 -22.61 10.30 -14.72
CA LEU A 270 -21.35 10.17 -15.49
C LEU A 270 -20.69 8.80 -15.26
N VAL A 271 -20.57 8.36 -14.00
CA VAL A 271 -19.98 7.06 -13.63
C VAL A 271 -20.75 5.89 -14.24
N VAL A 272 -22.08 5.96 -14.26
CA VAL A 272 -22.94 4.90 -14.80
C VAL A 272 -22.90 4.89 -16.33
N ASN A 273 -23.06 6.05 -16.97
CA ASN A 273 -23.13 6.17 -18.43
C ASN A 273 -21.83 5.74 -19.10
N GLU A 274 -20.68 6.11 -18.53
CA GLU A 274 -19.37 5.74 -19.07
C GLU A 274 -18.88 4.36 -18.61
N GLY A 275 -19.63 3.66 -17.76
CA GLY A 275 -19.26 2.33 -17.30
C GLY A 275 -17.98 2.28 -16.46
N THR A 276 -17.69 3.34 -15.70
CA THR A 276 -16.44 3.47 -14.92
C THR A 276 -16.21 2.31 -13.95
N VAL A 277 -17.27 1.85 -13.26
CA VAL A 277 -17.20 0.69 -12.36
C VAL A 277 -16.82 -0.58 -13.11
N HIS A 278 -17.36 -0.79 -14.32
CA HIS A 278 -17.05 -1.94 -15.16
C HIS A 278 -15.60 -1.91 -15.62
N TYR A 279 -15.10 -0.74 -16.02
CA TYR A 279 -13.70 -0.56 -16.41
C TYR A 279 -12.75 -0.91 -15.26
N CYS A 280 -12.92 -0.29 -14.08
CA CYS A 280 -12.10 -0.59 -12.91
C CYS A 280 -12.16 -2.08 -12.52
N SER A 281 -13.35 -2.68 -12.57
CA SER A 281 -13.54 -4.11 -12.28
C SER A 281 -12.83 -5.01 -13.30
N ALA A 282 -12.85 -4.65 -14.59
CA ALA A 282 -12.16 -5.40 -15.64
C ALA A 282 -10.63 -5.34 -15.45
N ILE A 283 -10.07 -4.16 -15.16
CA ILE A 283 -8.63 -4.05 -14.87
C ILE A 283 -8.27 -4.85 -13.62
N HIS A 284 -9.06 -4.77 -12.55
CA HIS A 284 -8.84 -5.58 -11.35
C HIS A 284 -8.82 -7.09 -11.68
N GLU A 285 -9.80 -7.58 -12.46
CA GLU A 285 -9.88 -8.99 -12.84
C GLU A 285 -8.72 -9.43 -13.75
N MET A 286 -8.24 -8.56 -14.64
CA MET A 286 -7.05 -8.84 -15.44
C MET A 286 -5.81 -9.09 -14.57
N TYR A 287 -5.59 -8.26 -13.55
CA TYR A 287 -4.47 -8.46 -12.62
C TYR A 287 -4.68 -9.64 -11.68
N LYS A 288 -5.93 -9.93 -11.32
CA LYS A 288 -6.30 -11.15 -10.59
C LYS A 288 -5.89 -12.40 -11.36
N GLN A 289 -6.31 -12.49 -12.62
CA GLN A 289 -5.97 -13.63 -13.48
C GLN A 289 -4.45 -13.75 -13.68
N ARG A 290 -3.76 -12.61 -13.88
CA ARG A 290 -2.30 -12.58 -14.00
C ARG A 290 -1.61 -13.12 -12.74
N ALA A 291 -2.08 -12.74 -11.55
CA ALA A 291 -1.54 -13.25 -10.29
C ALA A 291 -1.71 -14.78 -10.19
N LEU A 292 -2.89 -15.31 -10.56
CA LEU A 292 -3.16 -16.75 -10.57
C LEU A 292 -2.28 -17.50 -11.58
N ASP A 293 -2.08 -16.95 -12.77
CA ASP A 293 -1.23 -17.55 -13.81
C ASP A 293 0.23 -17.60 -13.37
N ILE A 294 0.73 -16.55 -12.72
CA ILE A 294 2.06 -16.52 -12.10
C ILE A 294 2.19 -17.64 -11.06
N LEU A 295 1.25 -17.73 -10.11
CA LEU A 295 1.27 -18.78 -9.08
C LEU A 295 1.24 -20.19 -9.68
N LYS A 296 0.45 -20.40 -10.74
CA LYS A 296 0.37 -21.69 -11.44
C LYS A 296 1.69 -22.08 -12.08
N GLY A 297 2.45 -21.12 -12.62
CA GLY A 297 3.75 -21.34 -13.26
C GLY A 297 4.89 -21.65 -12.28
N MET A 298 4.78 -21.24 -11.02
CA MET A 298 5.86 -21.40 -10.04
C MET A 298 6.14 -22.87 -9.69
N PRO A 299 7.43 -23.25 -9.55
CA PRO A 299 7.86 -24.59 -9.11
C PRO A 299 7.72 -24.79 -7.58
N ILE A 300 6.65 -24.27 -6.98
CA ILE A 300 6.31 -24.45 -5.57
C ILE A 300 5.25 -25.57 -5.43
N PRO A 301 5.32 -26.47 -4.43
CA PRO A 301 4.25 -27.43 -4.18
C PRO A 301 2.90 -26.74 -3.92
N GLU A 302 1.80 -27.24 -4.48
CA GLU A 302 0.47 -26.62 -4.35
C GLU A 302 0.05 -26.32 -2.90
N LYS A 303 0.35 -27.22 -1.97
CA LYS A 303 0.10 -27.03 -0.53
C LYS A 303 0.75 -25.75 0.04
N ARG A 304 1.91 -25.36 -0.49
CA ARG A 304 2.63 -24.15 -0.09
C ARG A 304 2.12 -22.88 -0.79
N LYS A 305 1.36 -23.03 -1.88
CA LYS A 305 0.69 -21.93 -2.58
C LYS A 305 -0.68 -21.58 -2.00
N GLU A 306 -1.30 -22.46 -1.20
CA GLU A 306 -2.67 -22.28 -0.68
C GLU A 306 -2.90 -20.88 -0.07
N LYS A 307 -1.99 -20.42 0.80
CA LYS A 307 -2.10 -19.08 1.41
C LYS A 307 -1.89 -17.95 0.40
N LEU A 308 -0.98 -18.11 -0.58
CA LEU A 308 -0.78 -17.13 -1.65
C LEU A 308 -2.04 -17.02 -2.54
N ILE A 309 -2.66 -18.15 -2.87
CA ILE A 309 -3.92 -18.19 -3.63
C ILE A 309 -5.04 -17.47 -2.87
N GLN A 310 -5.14 -17.68 -1.55
CA GLN A 310 -6.13 -16.98 -0.71
C GLN A 310 -5.95 -15.45 -0.69
N LEU A 311 -4.72 -14.94 -0.87
CA LEU A 311 -4.47 -13.50 -0.95
C LEU A 311 -5.02 -12.85 -2.23
N VAL A 312 -5.24 -13.65 -3.29
CA VAL A 312 -5.76 -13.16 -4.58
C VAL A 312 -7.28 -12.92 -4.56
N GLY A 313 -8.00 -13.56 -3.62
CA GLY A 313 -9.46 -13.42 -3.45
C GLY A 313 -10.28 -14.57 -4.00
#